data_AF-A0A7X8E707-F1
#
_entry.id   AF-A0A7X8E707-F1
#
_cell.length_a   1.000
_cell.length_b   1.000
_cell.length_c   1.000
_cell.angle_alpha   90.00
_cell.angle_beta   90.00
_cell.angle_gamma   90.00
#
_symmetry.space_group_name_H-M   'P 1'
#
loop_
_entity.id
_entity.type
_entity.pdbx_description
1 polymer ?
#
loop_
_entity_poly.entity_id
_entity_poly.type
_entity_poly.pdbx_seq_one_letter_code
_entity_poly.pdbx_strand_id
1 'polypeptide(L)' 'MNLNKEQAQAISHFNGPALVLAVPGAGKTTVLIHRTANLILNKNISPEKILS' A
#
# COMPACT_ATOMS: atom_id res chain seq x y z
N MET A 1 -8.28 -9.84 -7.07
CA MET A 1 -7.60 -10.29 -5.84
C MET A 1 -8.55 -10.04 -4.67
N ASN A 2 -8.67 -10.98 -3.72
CA ASN A 2 -9.56 -10.78 -2.56
C ASN A 2 -8.75 -10.17 -1.42
N LEU A 3 -8.88 -8.86 -1.22
CA LEU A 3 -8.24 -8.13 -0.12
C LEU A 3 -9.21 -8.09 1.06
N ASN A 4 -8.72 -8.28 2.29
CA ASN A 4 -9.54 -7.96 3.46
C ASN A 4 -9.64 -6.43 3.65
N LYS A 5 -10.47 -6.01 4.61
CA LYS A 5 -10.76 -4.58 4.83
C LYS A 5 -9.50 -3.83 5.27
N GLU A 6 -8.68 -4.44 6.11
CA GLU A 6 -7.46 -3.86 6.68
C GLU A 6 -6.39 -3.64 5.60
N GLN A 7 -6.20 -4.63 4.71
CA GLN A 7 -5.32 -4.53 3.55
C GLN A 7 -5.78 -3.43 2.59
N ALA A 8 -7.08 -3.37 2.30
CA ALA A 8 -7.65 -2.34 1.43
C ALA A 8 -7.45 -0.92 2.02
N GLN A 9 -7.61 -0.77 3.33
CA GLN A 9 -7.32 0.50 4.03
C GLN A 9 -5.84 0.86 3.94
N ALA A 10 -4.93 -0.09 4.21
CA ALA A 10 -3.48 0.16 4.11
C ALA A 10 -3.05 0.53 2.68
N ILE A 11 -3.62 -0.12 1.65
CA ILE A 11 -3.34 0.16 0.23
C ILE A 11 -3.86 1.55 -0.19
N SER A 12 -5.00 1.97 0.34
CA SER A 12 -5.64 3.25 0.00
C SER A 12 -5.10 4.45 0.79
N HIS A 13 -4.33 4.23 1.87
CA HIS A 13 -3.70 5.29 2.66
C HIS A 13 -2.75 6.16 1.82
N PHE A 14 -3.05 7.46 1.76
CA PHE A 14 -2.37 8.40 0.87
C PHE A 14 -1.60 9.51 1.59
N ASN A 15 -2.18 10.12 2.63
CA ASN A 15 -1.63 11.32 3.25
C ASN A 15 -1.08 11.02 4.65
N GLY A 16 0.10 11.57 4.95
CA GLY A 16 0.73 11.47 6.26
C GLY A 16 1.34 10.10 6.57
N PRO A 17 2.02 9.96 7.72
CA PRO A 17 2.63 8.71 8.14
C PRO A 17 1.58 7.63 8.44
N ALA A 18 1.96 6.37 8.23
CA ALA A 18 1.15 5.20 8.59
C ALA A 18 2.00 4.09 9.20
N LEU A 19 1.42 3.35 10.14
CA LEU A 19 2.00 2.15 10.75
C LEU A 19 1.10 0.96 10.43
N VAL A 20 1.65 -0.07 9.80
CA VAL A 20 0.94 -1.32 9.50
C VAL A 20 1.58 -2.45 10.32
N LEU A 21 0.87 -2.91 11.36
CA LEU A 21 1.28 -4.03 12.20
C LEU A 21 0.73 -5.33 11.63
N ALA A 22 1.59 -6.33 11.41
CA ALA A 22 1.18 -7.57 10.75
C ALA A 22 2.04 -8.78 11.15
N VAL A 23 1.36 -9.89 11.49
CA VAL A 23 1.96 -11.19 11.78
C VAL A 23 2.57 -11.84 10.52
N PRO A 24 3.47 -12.84 10.66
CA PRO A 24 3.92 -13.66 9.53
C PRO A 24 2.74 -14.21 8.72
N GLY A 25 2.85 -14.24 7.38
CA GLY A 25 1.79 -14.74 6.50
C GLY A 25 0.62 -13.79 6.21
N ALA A 26 0.52 -12.63 6.88
CA ALA A 26 -0.60 -11.69 6.72
C ALA A 26 -0.65 -10.91 5.39
N GLY A 27 0.24 -11.22 4.43
CA GLY A 27 0.26 -10.54 3.13
C GLY A 27 0.94 -9.17 3.12
N LYS A 28 1.93 -8.93 4.00
CA LYS A 28 2.70 -7.67 4.07
C LYS A 28 3.25 -7.22 2.72
N THR A 29 3.90 -8.14 2.00
CA THR A 29 4.46 -7.88 0.67
C THR A 29 3.37 -7.54 -0.34
N THR A 30 2.24 -8.25 -0.30
CA THR A 30 1.07 -7.95 -1.14
C THR A 30 0.56 -6.53 -0.90
N VAL A 31 0.41 -6.12 0.36
CA VAL A 31 0.00 -4.76 0.72
C VAL A 31 0.97 -3.72 0.18
N LEU A 32 2.29 -3.92 0.34
CA LEU A 32 3.29 -2.99 -0.17
C LEU A 32 3.25 -2.87 -1.70
N ILE A 33 3.20 -3.99 -2.43
CA ILE A 33 3.15 -4.00 -3.90
C ILE A 33 1.88 -3.29 -4.39
N HIS A 34 0.72 -3.64 -3.85
CA HIS A 34 -0.54 -3.03 -4.27
C HIS A 34 -0.64 -1.56 -3.87
N ARG A 35 -0.07 -1.17 -2.72
CA ARG A 35 0.01 0.24 -2.34
C ARG A 35 0.87 1.03 -3.31
N THR A 36 2.05 0.52 -3.68
CA THR A 36 2.91 1.15 -4.69
C THR A 36 2.19 1.28 -6.03
N ALA A 37 1.51 0.22 -6.48
CA ALA A 37 0.71 0.27 -7.71
C ALA A 37 -0.44 1.30 -7.62
N ASN A 38 -1.13 1.38 -6.48
CA ASN A 38 -2.20 2.36 -6.25
C ASN A 38 -1.68 3.81 -6.31
N LEU A 39 -0.49 4.07 -5.75
CA LEU A 39 0.14 5.40 -5.81
C LEU A 39 0.44 5.81 -7.26
N ILE A 40 0.92 4.88 -8.08
CA ILE A 40 1.25 5.15 -9.49
C ILE A 40 -0.03 5.29 -10.32
N LEU A 41 -0.88 4.26 -10.31
CA LEU A 41 -1.99 4.13 -11.26
C LEU A 41 -3.20 4.99 -10.90
N ASN A 42 -3.49 5.16 -9.61
CA ASN A 42 -4.71 5.85 -9.16
C ASN A 42 -4.42 7.22 -8.54
N LYS A 43 -3.21 7.45 -8.03
CA LYS A 43 -2.80 8.74 -7.46
C LYS A 43 -1.85 9.53 -8.35
N ASN A 44 -1.45 8.99 -9.50
CA ASN A 44 -0.56 9.64 -10.49
C ASN A 44 0.76 10.14 -9.89
N ILE A 45 1.30 9.43 -8.90
CA ILE A 45 2.61 9.73 -8.32
C ILE A 45 3.69 9.16 -9.24
N SER A 46 4.65 10.00 -9.66
CA SER A 46 5.83 9.51 -10.40
C SER A 46 6.55 8.44 -9.56
N PRO A 47 6.89 7.26 -10.12
CA PRO A 47 7.62 6.22 -9.42
C PRO A 47 8.90 6.73 -8.73
N GLU A 48 9.59 7.70 -9.33
CA GLU A 48 10.82 8.32 -8.80
C GLU A 48 10.60 9.08 -7.48
N LYS A 49 9.35 9.39 -7.13
CA LYS A 49 8.98 10.10 -5.89
C LYS A 49 8.52 9.17 -4.76
N ILE A 50 8.44 7.86 -5.00
CA ILE A 50 7.92 6.90 -4.00
C ILE A 50 8.96 6.57 -2.95
N LEU A 51 10.23 6.52 -3.34
CA LEU A 51 11.38 6.36 -2.45
C LEU A 51 12.52 7.21 -3.01
N SER A 52 13.14 8.02 -2.16
CA SER A 52 14.33 8.82 -2.48
C SER A 52 15.61 8.01 -2.44
#